data_AF-A0A2V9YTS6-F1
#
_entry.id   AF-A0A2V9YTS6-F1
#
_cell.length_a   1.000
_cell.length_b   1.000
_cell.length_c   1.000
_cell.angle_alpha   90.00
_cell.angle_beta   90.00
_cell.angle_gamma   90.00
#
_symmetry.space_group_name_H-M   'P 1'
#
loop_
_entity.id
_entity.type
_entity.pdbx_description
1 polymer ?
#
loop_
_entity_poly.entity_id
_entity_poly.type
_entity_poly.pdbx_seq_one_letter_code
_entity_poly.pdbx_strand_id
1 'polypeptide(L)'
;MAVTVEMHNTGDPELQRDVAVMIEHVLSDRSGDWRVVIVGSQESDRWEMKIFGPNAFERSYTLEGAAGQHEPRVIGGIVSKMVPAAS
;
A
#
# COMPACT_ATOMS: atom_id res chain seq x y z
N MET A 1 14.14 10.95 -0.43
CA MET A 1 12.72 10.61 -0.31
C MET A 1 12.58 9.25 -0.97
N ALA A 2 12.85 8.19 -0.22
CA ALA A 2 12.71 6.83 -0.72
C ALA A 2 11.30 6.33 -0.40
N VAL A 3 10.57 5.90 -1.42
CA VAL A 3 9.37 5.08 -1.24
C VAL A 3 9.74 3.66 -1.67
N THR A 4 9.51 2.70 -0.78
CA THR A 4 9.73 1.28 -1.07
C THR A 4 8.41 0.55 -0.93
N VAL A 5 7.97 -0.16 -1.97
CA VAL A 5 6.79 -1.01 -1.93
C VAL A 5 7.22 -2.47 -2.07
N GLU A 6 6.85 -3.29 -1.11
CA GLU A 6 7.09 -4.73 -1.09
C GLU A 6 5.75 -5.45 -1.16
N MET A 7 5.59 -6.33 -2.15
CA MET A 7 4.39 -7.14 -2.33
C MET A 7 4.77 -8.62 -2.34
N HIS A 8 4.05 -9.41 -1.55
CA HIS A 8 4.28 -10.84 -1.42
C HIS A 8 2.96 -11.61 -1.51
N ASN A 9 2.96 -12.75 -2.21
CA ASN A 9 1.82 -13.65 -2.31
C ASN A 9 0.51 -13.00 -2.81
N THR A 10 0.60 -11.94 -3.60
CA THR A 10 -0.55 -11.19 -4.16
C THR A 10 -0.93 -11.65 -5.57
N GLY A 11 -0.34 -12.73 -6.07
CA GLY A 11 -0.72 -13.37 -7.34
C GLY A 11 -0.16 -12.64 -8.56
N ASP A 12 -1.01 -11.90 -9.26
CA ASP A 12 -0.73 -11.30 -10.56
C ASP A 12 0.42 -10.27 -10.53
N PRO A 13 1.52 -10.49 -11.26
CA PRO A 13 2.64 -9.54 -11.34
C PRO A 13 2.30 -8.20 -12.00
N GLU A 14 1.34 -8.14 -12.92
CA GLU A 14 0.94 -6.88 -13.55
C GLU A 14 0.18 -6.00 -12.55
N LEU A 15 -0.84 -6.59 -11.89
CA LEU A 15 -1.55 -5.93 -10.80
C LEU A 15 -0.59 -5.45 -9.70
N GLN A 16 0.41 -6.26 -9.32
CA GLN A 16 1.42 -5.86 -8.32
C GLN A 16 2.18 -4.60 -8.73
N ARG A 17 2.58 -4.50 -10.00
CA ARG A 17 3.27 -3.31 -10.52
C ARG A 17 2.37 -2.09 -10.48
N ASP A 18 1.12 -2.23 -10.92
CA ASP A 18 0.18 -1.10 -10.94
C ASP A 18 -0.14 -0.61 -9.53
N VAL A 19 -0.31 -1.52 -8.57
CA VAL A 19 -0.49 -1.18 -7.15
C VAL A 19 0.76 -0.46 -6.62
N ALA A 20 1.95 -0.99 -6.88
CA ALA A 20 3.20 -0.37 -6.43
C ALA A 20 3.36 1.06 -6.97
N VAL A 21 3.19 1.25 -8.28
CA VAL A 21 3.27 2.59 -8.93
C VAL A 21 2.26 3.55 -8.33
N MET A 22 1.03 3.10 -8.05
CA MET A 22 0.00 3.94 -7.45
C MET A 22 0.37 4.38 -6.03
N ILE A 23 0.90 3.46 -5.21
CA ILE A 23 1.34 3.76 -3.84
C ILE A 23 2.54 4.70 -3.85
N GLU A 24 3.52 4.42 -4.72
CA GLU A 24 4.69 5.28 -4.93
C GLU A 24 4.27 6.70 -5.30
N HIS A 25 3.32 6.84 -6.23
CA HIS A 25 2.79 8.14 -6.61
C HIS A 25 2.16 8.88 -5.42
N VAL A 26 1.29 8.22 -4.64
CA VAL A 26 0.62 8.84 -3.47
C VAL A 26 1.62 9.28 -2.40
N LEU A 27 2.67 8.49 -2.17
CA LEU A 27 3.67 8.76 -1.13
C LEU A 27 4.83 9.66 -1.60
N SER A 28 5.02 9.81 -2.91
CA SER A 28 6.02 10.75 -3.46
C SER A 28 5.75 12.19 -3.08
N ASP A 29 4.48 12.54 -2.83
CA ASP A 29 4.05 13.86 -2.36
C ASP A 29 4.14 14.01 -0.82
N ARG A 30 4.64 13.00 -0.10
CA ARG A 30 4.84 13.05 1.36
C ARG A 30 6.30 13.22 1.67
N SER A 31 6.63 13.81 2.83
CA SER A 31 8.01 14.02 3.29
C SER A 31 8.54 12.84 4.13
N GLY A 32 9.86 12.63 4.09
CA GLY A 32 10.56 11.51 4.73
C GLY A 32 10.46 10.13 4.04
N ASP A 33 11.16 9.12 4.54
CA ASP A 33 11.19 7.80 3.91
C ASP A 33 9.97 6.96 4.28
N TRP A 34 9.37 6.34 3.28
CA TRP A 34 8.15 5.55 3.42
C TRP A 34 8.37 4.12 2.93
N ARG A 35 7.81 3.16 3.65
CA ARG A 35 7.80 1.75 3.25
C ARG A 35 6.40 1.19 3.36
N VAL A 36 5.95 0.52 2.32
CA VAL A 36 4.67 -0.20 2.31
C VAL A 36 4.92 -1.67 2.06
N VAL A 37 4.36 -2.52 2.91
CA VAL A 37 4.43 -3.97 2.78
C VAL A 37 3.01 -4.50 2.62
N ILE A 38 2.76 -5.24 1.54
CA ILE A 38 1.48 -5.91 1.28
C ILE A 38 1.73 -7.40 1.20
N VAL A 39 1.06 -8.17 2.06
CA VAL A 39 1.15 -9.62 2.10
C VAL A 39 -0.21 -10.22 1.83
N GLY A 40 -0.35 -10.91 0.70
CA GLY A 40 -1.53 -11.69 0.37
C GLY A 40 -1.55 -13.05 1.06
N SER A 41 -2.75 -13.61 1.17
CA SER A 41 -2.97 -15.01 1.52
C SER A 41 -3.27 -15.83 0.27
N GLN A 42 -2.75 -17.06 0.19
CA GLN A 42 -3.14 -18.00 -0.87
C GLN A 42 -4.53 -18.60 -0.61
N GLU A 43 -5.00 -18.55 0.64
CA GLU A 43 -6.25 -19.19 1.08
C GLU A 43 -7.43 -18.21 1.15
N SER A 44 -7.18 -16.91 1.01
CA SER A 44 -8.22 -15.88 1.03
C SER A 44 -7.86 -14.70 0.13
N ASP A 45 -8.87 -14.00 -0.37
CA ASP A 45 -8.73 -12.74 -1.11
C ASP A 45 -8.40 -11.54 -0.21
N ARG A 46 -7.77 -11.79 0.95
CA ARG A 46 -7.40 -10.75 1.92
C ARG A 46 -5.92 -10.50 1.86
N TRP A 47 -5.54 -9.25 1.72
CA TRP A 47 -4.16 -8.81 1.81
C TRP A 47 -3.96 -7.94 3.04
N GLU A 48 -2.89 -8.19 3.79
CA GLU A 48 -2.49 -7.36 4.91
C GLU A 48 -1.52 -6.29 4.41
N MET A 49 -1.91 -5.02 4.55
CA MET A 49 -1.08 -3.87 4.22
C MET A 49 -0.55 -3.19 5.47
N LYS A 50 0.76 -2.96 5.53
CA LYS A 50 1.43 -2.17 6.56
C LYS A 50 2.17 -0.99 5.94
N ILE A 51 2.00 0.18 6.53
CA ILE A 51 2.64 1.43 6.12
C ILE A 51 3.55 1.87 7.25
N PHE A 52 4.83 2.06 6.93
CA PHE A 52 5.85 2.61 7.81
C PHE A 52 6.31 3.96 7.27
N GLY A 53 6.55 4.90 8.18
CA GLY A 53 6.99 6.23 7.83
C GLY A 53 7.84 6.89 8.90
N PRO A 54 8.16 8.18 8.72
CA PRO A 54 8.99 8.95 9.65
C PRO A 54 8.39 9.00 11.06
N ASN A 55 9.22 9.32 12.05
CA ASN A 55 8.78 9.51 13.44
C ASN A 55 8.08 8.28 14.05
N ALA A 56 8.56 7.08 13.72
CA ALA A 56 7.97 5.80 14.13
C ALA A 56 6.49 5.64 13.70
N PHE A 57 6.12 6.26 12.58
CA PHE A 57 4.79 6.09 12.02
C PHE A 57 4.60 4.64 11.57
N GLU A 58 3.53 4.01 12.04
CA GLU A 58 3.09 2.69 11.62
C GLU A 58 1.56 2.62 11.57
N ARG A 59 1.02 2.06 10.49
CA ARG A 59 -0.40 1.71 10.35
C ARG A 59 -0.57 0.39 9.62
N SER A 60 -1.56 -0.39 10.02
CA SER A 60 -1.95 -1.64 9.35
C SER A 60 -3.38 -1.53 8.82
N TYR A 61 -3.69 -2.21 7.72
CA TYR A 61 -5.02 -2.30 7.12
C TYR A 61 -5.19 -3.61 6.36
N THR A 62 -6.34 -4.27 6.53
CA THR A 62 -6.71 -5.47 5.74
C THR A 62 -7.46 -5.02 4.48
N LEU A 63 -6.89 -5.30 3.31
CA LEU A 63 -7.52 -5.11 2.01
C LEU A 63 -8.38 -6.33 1.69
N GLU A 64 -9.67 -6.10 1.46
CA GLU A 64 -10.67 -7.13 1.13
C GLU A 64 -10.93 -7.15 -0.38
N GLY A 65 -10.52 -8.21 -1.06
CA GLY A 65 -10.70 -8.39 -2.50
C GLY A 65 -12.16 -8.33 -2.94
N ALA A 66 -13.06 -8.96 -2.19
CA ALA A 66 -14.51 -8.94 -2.42
C ALA A 66 -15.14 -7.54 -2.36
N ALA A 67 -14.48 -6.58 -1.68
CA ALA A 67 -14.88 -5.18 -1.65
C ALA A 67 -14.23 -4.33 -2.75
N GLY A 68 -13.50 -4.96 -3.69
CA GLY A 68 -12.77 -4.28 -4.77
C GLY A 68 -11.47 -3.62 -4.31
N GLN A 69 -10.99 -3.91 -3.10
CA GLN A 69 -9.82 -3.23 -2.53
C GLN A 69 -8.47 -3.74 -3.06
N HIS A 70 -8.48 -4.60 -4.07
CA HIS A 70 -7.28 -4.95 -4.85
C HIS A 70 -7.07 -4.02 -6.04
N GLU A 71 -8.03 -3.17 -6.38
CA GLU A 71 -7.86 -2.19 -7.45
C GLU A 71 -6.82 -1.13 -7.04
N PRO A 72 -5.81 -0.84 -7.89
CA PRO A 72 -4.73 0.10 -7.56
C PRO A 72 -5.25 1.45 -7.07
N ARG A 73 -6.26 2.01 -7.75
CA ARG A 73 -6.85 3.31 -7.40
C ARG A 73 -7.51 3.31 -6.03
N VAL A 74 -8.17 2.21 -5.65
CA VAL A 74 -8.81 2.07 -4.34
C VAL A 74 -7.73 2.01 -3.25
N ILE A 75 -6.67 1.21 -3.47
CA ILE A 75 -5.54 1.12 -2.55
C ILE A 75 -4.87 2.50 -2.37
N GLY A 76 -4.59 3.22 -3.46
CA GLY A 76 -4.01 4.57 -3.38
C GLY A 76 -4.88 5.53 -2.55
N GLY A 77 -6.20 5.46 -2.72
CA GLY A 77 -7.16 6.23 -1.93
C GLY A 77 -7.17 5.85 -0.44
N ILE A 78 -7.02 4.56 -0.11
CA ILE A 78 -6.89 4.08 1.27
C ILE A 78 -5.59 4.59 1.88
N VAL A 79 -4.45 4.40 1.20
CA VAL A 79 -3.12 4.87 1.65
C VAL A 79 -3.14 6.37 1.92
N SER A 80 -3.68 7.17 1.00
CA SER A 80 -3.75 8.63 1.16
C SER A 80 -4.55 9.06 2.39
N LYS A 81 -5.54 8.27 2.83
CA LYS A 81 -6.33 8.55 4.04
C LYS A 81 -5.64 8.09 5.31
N MET A 82 -4.73 7.12 5.21
CA MET A 82 -4.02 6.56 6.35
C MET A 82 -2.79 7.36 6.75
N VAL A 83 -2.14 8.04 5.80
CA VAL A 83 -0.95 8.87 6.06
C VAL A 83 -1.32 10.31 6.41
N PRO A 84 -0.47 11.04 7.16
CA PRO A 84 -0.66 12.46 7.41
C PRO A 84 -0.77 13.26 6.10
N ALA A 85 -1.46 14.41 6.17
CA ALA A 85 -1.49 15.36 5.07
C ALA A 85 -0.07 15.82 4.71
N ALA A 86 0.17 16.08 3.43
CA ALA A 86 1.42 16.66 2.99
C ALA A 86 1.60 18.04 3.66
N SER A 87 2.80 18.29 4.18
CA SER A 87 3.19 19.57 4.78
C SER A 87 3.78 20.51 3.74
#